data_AF-A0A3D5X3Y4-F1
#
_entry.id   AF-A0A3D5X3Y4-F1
#
_cell.length_a   1.000
_cell.length_b   1.000
_cell.length_c   1.000
_cell.angle_alpha   90.00
_cell.angle_beta   90.00
_cell.angle_gamma   90.00
#
_symmetry.space_group_name_H-M   'P 1'
#
loop_
_entity.id
_entity.type
_entity.pdbx_description
1 polymer ?
#
loop_
_entity_poly.entity_id
_entity_poly.type
_entity_poly.pdbx_seq_one_letter_code
_entity_poly.pdbx_strand_id
1 'polypeptide(L)'
;DPLEIELNRAIELIEEHRQKEKEKYIKSFENDPEMEVLNGRWGAYIKYKSKNYKIPKDTVAQDLTYDDCLKIVESQPASKSRKGKATTKRKTKK
;
A
#
# COMPACT_ATOMS: atom_id res chain seq x y z
N ASP A 1 -5.57 21.64 19.89
CA ASP A 1 -5.64 20.81 21.10
C ASP A 1 -6.76 19.76 20.92
N PRO A 2 -6.64 18.48 21.32
CA PRO A 2 -7.76 17.53 21.23
C PRO A 2 -9.03 17.98 21.97
N LEU A 3 -8.92 18.93 22.93
CA LEU A 3 -10.05 19.50 23.67
C LEU A 3 -10.82 20.60 22.90
N GLU A 4 -10.30 21.07 21.76
CA GLU A 4 -10.91 22.13 20.93
C GLU A 4 -11.62 21.58 19.68
N ILE A 5 -11.69 20.26 19.51
CA ILE A 5 -12.33 19.68 18.33
C ILE A 5 -13.85 19.85 18.44
N GLU A 6 -14.41 20.71 17.59
CA GLU A 6 -15.86 20.86 17.42
C GLU A 6 -16.46 19.67 16.67
N LEU A 7 -17.77 19.47 16.82
CA LEU A 7 -18.52 18.39 16.16
C LEU A 7 -18.29 18.35 14.64
N ASN A 8 -18.32 19.51 13.98
CA ASN A 8 -18.09 19.62 12.54
C ASN A 8 -16.69 19.13 12.16
N ARG A 9 -15.68 19.53 12.95
CA ARG A 9 -14.29 19.11 12.73
C ARG A 9 -14.12 17.60 12.96
N ALA A 10 -14.83 17.03 13.92
CA ALA A 10 -14.83 15.58 14.15
C ALA A 10 -15.43 14.82 12.96
N ILE A 11 -16.54 15.31 12.39
CA ILE A 11 -17.18 14.71 11.20
C ILE A 11 -16.22 14.75 10.01
N GLU A 12 -15.60 15.90 9.72
CA GLU A 12 -14.60 16.04 8.65
C GLU A 12 -13.46 15.03 8.80
N LEU A 13 -12.91 14.87 10.01
CA LEU A 13 -11.83 13.92 10.27
C LEU A 13 -12.25 12.47 10.01
N ILE A 14 -13.48 12.11 10.36
CA ILE A 14 -14.04 10.77 10.10
C ILE A 14 -14.21 10.54 8.61
N GLU A 15 -14.74 11.52 7.89
CA GLU A 15 -14.95 11.43 6.44
C GLU A 15 -13.63 11.36 5.69
N GLU A 16 -12.67 12.21 6.03
CA GLU A 16 -11.31 12.15 5.47
C GLU A 16 -10.66 10.79 5.72
N HIS A 17 -10.81 10.25 6.93
CA HIS A 17 -10.24 8.94 7.25
C HIS A 17 -10.87 7.86 6.38
N ARG A 18 -12.20 7.85 6.24
CA ARG A 18 -12.92 6.90 5.36
C ARG A 18 -12.53 7.05 3.90
N GLN A 19 -12.35 8.27 3.41
CA GLN A 19 -11.88 8.53 2.05
C GLN A 19 -10.46 8.00 1.84
N LYS A 20 -9.55 8.29 2.77
CA LYS A 20 -8.17 7.80 2.74
C LYS A 20 -8.11 6.27 2.78
N GLU A 21 -8.96 5.61 3.56
CA GLU A 21 -9.03 4.14 3.59
C GLU A 21 -9.56 3.58 2.25
N LYS A 22 -10.56 4.21 1.63
CA LYS A 22 -11.05 3.83 0.30
C LYS A 22 -10.01 4.08 -0.80
N GLU A 23 -9.25 5.17 -0.73
CA GLU A 23 -8.20 5.47 -1.70
C GLU A 23 -7.01 4.51 -1.59
N LYS A 24 -6.72 4.04 -0.37
CA LYS A 24 -5.72 2.99 -0.13
C LYS A 24 -6.19 1.64 -0.65
N TYR A 25 -7.48 1.36 -0.61
CA TYR A 25 -8.02 0.06 -0.99
C TYR A 25 -8.54 0.07 -2.43
N ILE A 26 -7.76 -0.50 -3.35
CA ILE A 26 -8.11 -0.49 -4.77
C ILE A 26 -9.10 -1.62 -5.07
N LYS A 27 -8.79 -2.84 -4.64
CA LYS A 27 -9.57 -4.04 -4.99
C LYS A 27 -9.30 -5.20 -4.02
N SER A 28 -10.35 -5.86 -3.56
CA SER A 28 -10.30 -7.20 -2.96
C SER A 28 -10.85 -8.22 -3.96
N PHE A 29 -10.39 -9.47 -3.85
CA PHE A 29 -10.99 -10.57 -4.59
C PHE A 29 -11.79 -11.44 -3.61
N GLU A 30 -13.10 -11.59 -3.83
CA GLU A 30 -13.96 -12.44 -2.97
C GLU A 30 -13.50 -13.90 -2.97
N ASN A 31 -12.90 -14.35 -4.07
CA ASN A 31 -12.38 -15.71 -4.23
C ASN A 31 -11.15 -15.98 -3.36
N ASP A 32 -10.38 -14.96 -2.99
CA ASP A 32 -9.18 -15.12 -2.17
C ASP A 32 -8.98 -13.86 -1.31
N PRO A 33 -9.47 -13.86 -0.05
CA PRO A 33 -9.35 -12.71 0.83
C PRO A 33 -7.90 -12.40 1.23
N GLU A 34 -6.95 -13.30 0.92
CA GLU A 34 -5.53 -13.01 1.10
C GLU A 34 -4.96 -12.11 0.00
N MET A 35 -5.66 -11.94 -1.13
CA MET A 35 -5.20 -11.11 -2.26
C MET A 35 -5.89 -9.75 -2.29
N GLU A 36 -5.12 -8.71 -1.98
CA GLU A 36 -5.59 -7.33 -1.92
C GLU A 36 -4.72 -6.44 -2.81
N VAL A 37 -5.36 -5.59 -3.62
CA VAL A 37 -4.69 -4.54 -4.38
C VAL A 37 -4.81 -3.24 -3.60
N LEU A 38 -3.66 -2.68 -3.23
CA LEU A 38 -3.58 -1.54 -2.33
C LEU A 38 -2.76 -0.42 -2.98
N ASN A 39 -3.14 0.83 -2.74
CA ASN A 39 -2.40 2.02 -3.16
C ASN A 39 -1.42 2.45 -2.06
N GLY A 40 -0.12 2.27 -2.30
CA GLY A 40 0.93 2.65 -1.36
C GLY A 40 1.63 3.95 -1.74
N ARG A 41 2.53 4.43 -0.87
CA ARG A 41 3.34 5.65 -1.09
C ARG A 41 4.13 5.66 -2.41
N TRP A 42 4.51 4.49 -2.92
CA TRP A 42 5.31 4.34 -4.14
C TRP A 42 4.49 3.88 -5.36
N GLY A 43 3.17 3.79 -5.22
CA GLY A 43 2.25 3.27 -6.23
C GLY A 43 1.51 2.02 -5.75
N ALA A 44 0.64 1.51 -6.63
CA ALA A 44 -0.16 0.33 -6.36
C ALA A 44 0.69 -0.93 -6.20
N TYR A 45 0.28 -1.80 -5.27
CA TYR A 45 0.92 -3.08 -4.99
C TYR A 45 -0.13 -4.13 -4.66
N ILE A 46 0.24 -5.40 -4.87
CA ILE A 46 -0.56 -6.56 -4.48
C ILE A 46 -0.01 -7.07 -3.16
N LYS A 47 -0.88 -7.25 -2.17
CA LYS A 47 -0.59 -7.97 -0.94
C LYS A 47 -1.18 -9.36 -1.08
N TYR A 48 -0.34 -10.38 -0.96
CA TYR A 48 -0.74 -11.79 -1.03
C TYR A 48 0.09 -12.64 -0.07
N LYS A 49 -0.55 -13.46 0.77
CA LYS A 49 0.13 -14.37 1.72
C LYS A 49 1.25 -13.71 2.55
N SER A 50 0.95 -12.54 3.12
CA SER A 50 1.92 -11.71 3.88
C SER A 50 3.13 -11.21 3.09
N LYS A 51 3.07 -11.24 1.76
CA LYS A 51 4.09 -10.71 0.84
C LYS A 51 3.50 -9.59 0.00
N ASN A 52 4.38 -8.70 -0.47
CA ASN A 52 4.00 -7.56 -1.28
C ASN A 52 4.69 -7.67 -2.64
N TYR A 53 3.90 -7.47 -3.70
CA TYR A 53 4.32 -7.56 -5.09
C TYR A 53 4.02 -6.22 -5.77
N LYS A 54 4.98 -5.73 -6.55
CA LYS A 54 4.87 -4.40 -7.14
C LYS A 54 4.13 -4.49 -8.47
N ILE A 55 3.08 -3.69 -8.63
CA ILE A 55 2.40 -3.53 -9.91
C ILE A 55 3.23 -2.55 -10.77
N PRO A 56 3.51 -2.88 -12.04
CA PRO A 56 4.14 -1.95 -12.98
C PRO A 56 3.33 -0.66 -13.11
N LYS A 57 4.01 0.49 -13.26
CA LYS A 57 3.34 1.80 -13.37
C LYS A 57 2.53 1.96 -14.66
N ASP A 58 2.83 1.15 -15.66
CA ASP A 58 2.16 1.12 -16.96
C ASP A 58 0.83 0.35 -16.90
N THR A 59 0.51 -0.27 -15.76
CA THR A 59 -0.69 -1.07 -15.58
C THR A 59 -1.64 -0.41 -14.59
N VAL A 60 -2.90 -0.26 -14.99
CA VAL A 60 -3.96 0.28 -14.13
C VAL A 60 -4.36 -0.77 -13.11
N ALA A 61 -4.03 -0.54 -11.84
CA ALA A 61 -4.27 -1.49 -10.77
C ALA A 61 -5.76 -1.79 -10.51
N GLN A 62 -6.67 -0.88 -10.91
CA GLN A 62 -8.12 -1.09 -10.82
C GLN A 62 -8.63 -2.14 -11.83
N ASP A 63 -8.05 -2.16 -13.02
CA ASP A 63 -8.46 -3.05 -14.12
C ASP A 63 -7.86 -4.45 -14.02
N LEU A 64 -6.87 -4.65 -13.14
CA LEU A 64 -6.27 -5.96 -12.93
C LEU A 64 -7.33 -6.98 -12.47
N THR A 65 -7.34 -8.12 -13.15
CA THR A 65 -8.14 -9.28 -12.77
C THR A 65 -7.39 -10.14 -11.76
N TYR A 66 -8.10 -11.09 -11.14
CA TYR A 66 -7.50 -12.05 -10.21
C TYR A 66 -6.34 -12.83 -10.87
N ASP A 67 -6.53 -13.23 -12.12
CA ASP A 67 -5.56 -13.98 -12.92
C ASP A 67 -4.29 -13.14 -13.21
N ASP A 68 -4.45 -11.85 -13.54
CA ASP A 68 -3.32 -10.96 -13.77
C ASP A 68 -2.54 -10.68 -12.48
N CYS A 69 -3.25 -10.52 -11.36
CA CYS A 69 -2.62 -10.40 -10.05
C CYS A 69 -1.81 -11.66 -9.70
N LEU A 70 -2.36 -12.85 -9.95
CA LEU A 70 -1.64 -14.12 -9.79
C LEU A 70 -0.40 -14.19 -10.66
N LYS A 71 -0.49 -13.83 -11.95
CA LYS A 71 0.68 -13.77 -12.85
C LYS A 71 1.77 -12.85 -12.33
N ILE A 72 1.41 -11.69 -11.75
CA ILE A 72 2.38 -10.77 -11.15
C ILE A 72 3.03 -11.39 -9.89
N VAL A 73 2.23 -12.07 -9.07
CA VAL A 73 2.69 -12.77 -7.86
C VAL A 73 3.62 -13.93 -8.20
N GLU A 74 3.33 -14.70 -9.25
CA GLU A 74 4.15 -15.83 -9.71
C GLU A 74 5.41 -15.37 -10.43
N SER A 75 5.32 -14.33 -11.26
CA SER A 75 6.47 -13.80 -12.01
C SER A 75 7.46 -13.05 -11.14
N GLN A 76 7.02 -12.43 -10.05
CA GLN A 76 7.91 -11.76 -9.10
C GLN A 76 8.13 -12.62 -7.86
N PRO A 77 9.34 -13.15 -7.61
CA PRO A 77 9.61 -13.76 -6.31
C PRO A 77 9.44 -12.69 -5.23
N ALA A 78 8.68 -13.04 -4.18
CA ALA A 78 8.41 -12.19 -3.02
C ALA A 78 9.59 -11.30 -2.68
N SER A 79 9.39 -9.98 -2.71
CA SER A 79 10.51 -9.04 -2.64
C SER A 79 11.32 -9.33 -1.37
N LYS A 80 12.56 -9.82 -1.54
CA LYS A 80 13.52 -9.91 -0.44
C LYS A 80 13.66 -8.48 0.06
N SER A 81 13.27 -8.23 1.30
CA SER A 81 13.49 -6.94 1.94
C SER A 81 14.95 -6.56 1.67
N ARG A 82 15.17 -5.48 0.90
CA ARG A 82 16.52 -4.96 0.72
C ARG A 82 16.93 -4.45 2.09
N LYS A 83 17.63 -5.30 2.85
CA LYS A 83 18.28 -4.99 4.12
C LYS A 83 18.94 -3.63 3.93
N GLY A 84 18.38 -2.62 4.58
CA GLY A 84 18.75 -1.23 4.37
C GLY A 84 20.27 -1.12 4.45
N LYS A 85 20.90 -0.59 3.40
CA LYS A 85 22.32 -0.28 3.42
C LYS A 85 22.50 0.75 4.53
N ALA A 86 23.01 0.30 5.68
CA ALA A 86 23.29 1.15 6.82
C ALA A 86 24.09 2.35 6.32
N THR A 87 23.48 3.54 6.36
CA THR A 87 24.17 4.78 6.09
C THR A 87 25.13 5.00 7.26
N THR A 88 26.40 4.61 7.08
CA THR A 88 27.48 4.95 8.01
C THR A 88 27.49 6.46 8.18
N LYS A 89 27.04 6.94 9.35
CA LYS A 89 27.18 8.34 9.76
C LYS A 89 28.67 8.71 9.68
N ARG A 90 29.03 9.52 8.69
CA ARG A 90 30.37 10.09 8.54
C ARG A 90 30.60 11.02 9.73
N LYS A 91 31.48 10.62 10.67
CA LYS A 91 31.92 11.48 11.78
C LYS A 91 32.62 12.70 11.19
N THR A 92 32.05 13.88 11.38
CA THR A 92 32.75 15.15 11.20
C THR A 92 33.85 15.23 12.26
N LYS A 93 35.09 15.44 11.81
CA LYS A 93 36.29 15.52 12.63
C LYS A 93 36.72 16.99 12.70
N LYS A 94 36.90 17.44 13.95
CA LYS A 94 37.62 18.63 14.42
C LYS A 94 36.93 19.99 14.24
#